data_AF-A0A1I0ACL7-F1
#
_entry.id   AF-A0A1I0ACL7-F1
#
_cell.length_a   1.000
_cell.length_b   1.000
_cell.length_c   1.000
_cell.angle_alpha   90.00
_cell.angle_beta   90.00
_cell.angle_gamma   90.00
#
_symmetry.space_group_name_H-M   'P 1'
#
loop_
_entity.id
_entity.type
_entity.pdbx_description
1 polymer ?
#
loop_
_entity_poly.entity_id
_entity_poly.type
_entity_poly.pdbx_seq_one_letter_code
_entity_poly.pdbx_strand_id
1 'polypeptide(L)' 'MAERAGGVTVVPTEPGSYGVFYQRLRTALWEGGPLTVDPHSTVPALEVIDAAVRSARSRVVIALS' A
#
# COMPACT_ATOMS: atom_id res chain seq x y z
N MET A 1 -26.50 -21.26 9.85
CA MET A 1 -25.09 -20.95 9.56
C MET A 1 -24.88 -21.24 8.07
N ALA A 2 -24.97 -20.21 7.21
CA ALA A 2 -24.89 -20.41 5.76
C ALA A 2 -23.43 -20.41 5.32
N GLU A 3 -23.00 -21.53 4.75
CA GLU A 3 -21.67 -21.74 4.18
C GLU A 3 -21.50 -20.85 2.94
N ARG A 4 -20.54 -19.92 2.97
CA ARG A 4 -20.18 -19.15 1.79
C ARG A 4 -19.37 -20.05 0.86
N ALA A 5 -19.97 -20.49 -0.23
CA ALA A 5 -19.25 -21.13 -1.33
C ALA A 5 -18.29 -20.10 -1.96
N GLY A 6 -17.02 -20.14 -1.58
CA GLY A 6 -15.97 -19.31 -2.17
C GLY A 6 -15.53 -19.89 -3.51
N GLY A 7 -15.94 -19.29 -4.61
CA GLY A 7 -15.42 -19.60 -5.94
C GLY A 7 -14.10 -18.83 -6.22
N VAL A 8 -13.14 -19.48 -6.88
CA VAL A 8 -11.91 -18.82 -7.38
C VAL A 8 -12.17 -18.29 -8.77
N THR A 9 -11.89 -17.00 -8.99
CA THR A 9 -11.93 -16.36 -10.31
C THR A 9 -10.53 -15.94 -10.71
N VAL A 10 -10.09 -16.31 -11.91
CA VAL A 10 -8.81 -15.86 -12.47
C VAL A 10 -8.99 -14.44 -13.03
N VAL A 11 -8.14 -13.52 -12.60
CA VAL A 11 -8.14 -12.13 -13.05
C VAL A 11 -6.88 -11.89 -13.88
N PRO A 12 -6.99 -11.41 -15.14
CA PRO A 12 -5.82 -11.03 -15.93
C PRO A 12 -4.97 -9.98 -15.22
N THR A 13 -3.65 -10.11 -15.33
CA THR A 13 -2.69 -9.21 -14.69
C THR A 13 -1.83 -8.49 -15.72
N GLU A 14 -1.51 -7.23 -15.44
CA GLU A 14 -0.48 -6.50 -16.20
C GLU A 14 0.93 -6.98 -15.82
N PRO A 15 1.92 -6.89 -16.73
CA PRO A 15 3.31 -7.14 -16.39
C PRO A 15 3.82 -6.15 -15.33
N GLY A 16 4.57 -6.66 -14.34
CA GLY A 16 5.22 -5.82 -13.34
C GLY A 16 6.32 -4.94 -13.95
N SER A 17 6.48 -3.71 -13.45
CA SER A 17 7.47 -2.76 -13.97
C SER A 17 8.14 -1.93 -12.87
N TYR A 18 8.81 -2.61 -11.93
CA TYR A 18 9.49 -1.95 -10.81
C TYR A 18 10.57 -0.95 -11.24
N GLY A 19 11.20 -1.16 -12.40
CA GLY A 19 12.21 -0.24 -12.95
C GLY A 19 11.69 1.17 -13.19
N VAL A 20 10.38 1.35 -13.41
CA VAL A 20 9.75 2.67 -13.60
C VAL A 20 9.94 3.56 -12.37
N PHE A 21 9.98 2.98 -11.17
CA PHE A 21 10.28 3.72 -9.94
C PHE A 21 11.63 4.44 -10.05
N TYR A 22 12.69 3.71 -10.39
CA TYR A 22 14.04 4.27 -10.49
C TYR A 22 14.20 5.25 -11.65
N GLN A 23 13.54 4.99 -12.78
CA GLN A 23 13.55 5.91 -13.91
C GLN A 23 12.95 7.27 -13.53
N ARG A 24 11.79 7.25 -12.86
CA ARG A 24 11.12 8.47 -12.40
C ARG A 24 11.88 9.16 -11.28
N LEU A 25 12.44 8.39 -10.34
CA LEU A 25 13.28 8.93 -9.27
C LEU A 25 14.52 9.64 -9.85
N ARG A 26 15.19 9.01 -10.81
CA ARG A 26 16.31 9.64 -11.54
C ARG A 26 15.88 10.96 -12.16
N THR A 27 14.76 11.00 -12.88
CA THR A 27 14.26 12.25 -13.48
C THR A 27 14.00 13.31 -12.42
N ALA A 28 13.29 12.98 -11.33
CA ALA A 28 13.03 13.93 -10.25
C ALA A 28 14.31 14.48 -9.60
N LEU A 29 15.36 13.66 -9.45
CA LEU A 29 16.63 14.05 -8.85
C LEU A 29 17.52 14.88 -9.79
N TRP A 30 17.55 14.57 -11.10
CA TRP A 30 18.43 15.23 -12.06
C TRP A 30 17.79 16.43 -12.76
N GLU A 31 16.49 16.36 -13.03
CA GLU A 31 15.75 17.35 -13.82
C GLU A 31 14.79 18.17 -12.93
N GLY A 32 14.64 17.80 -11.66
CA GLY A 32 13.63 18.35 -10.76
C GLY A 32 12.23 17.78 -11.02
N GLY A 33 11.25 18.25 -10.27
CA GLY A 33 9.87 17.79 -10.35
C GLY A 33 9.46 16.86 -9.21
N PRO A 34 8.21 16.35 -9.23
CA PRO A 34 7.67 15.58 -8.13
C PRO A 34 8.34 14.20 -8.02
N LEU A 35 8.58 13.76 -6.79
CA LEU A 35 9.03 12.39 -6.52
C LEU A 35 7.93 11.40 -6.93
N THR A 36 8.33 10.23 -7.44
CA THR A 36 7.37 9.19 -7.86
C THR A 36 6.55 8.60 -6.70
N VAL A 37 7.07 8.74 -5.47
CA VAL A 37 6.40 8.47 -4.20
C VAL A 37 6.83 9.58 -3.26
N ASP A 38 5.87 10.24 -2.64
CA ASP A 38 6.14 11.22 -1.58
C ASP A 38 6.67 10.49 -0.34
N PRO A 39 7.88 10.78 0.15
CA PRO A 39 8.39 10.15 1.37
C PRO A 39 7.46 10.30 2.58
N HIS A 40 6.72 11.42 2.67
CA HIS A 40 5.76 11.65 3.75
C HIS A 40 4.57 10.70 3.71
N SER A 41 4.25 10.10 2.54
CA SER A 41 3.18 9.09 2.43
C SER A 41 3.50 7.81 3.21
N THR A 42 4.74 7.61 3.63
CA THR A 42 5.14 6.47 4.48
C THR A 42 4.51 6.56 5.87
N VAL A 43 4.31 7.77 6.41
CA VAL A 43 3.80 7.95 7.77
C VAL A 43 2.38 7.41 7.93
N PRO A 44 1.39 7.78 7.09
CA PRO A 44 0.05 7.19 7.17
C PRO A 44 0.04 5.66 6.97
N ALA A 45 0.92 5.13 6.13
CA ALA A 45 1.04 3.68 5.95
C ALA A 45 1.50 2.97 7.23
N LEU A 46 2.44 3.56 7.97
CA LEU A 46 2.89 3.03 9.25
C LEU A 46 1.81 3.17 10.33
N GLU A 47 1.00 4.23 10.32
CA GLU A 47 -0.13 4.39 11.24
C GLU A 47 -1.18 3.29 11.06
N VAL A 48 -1.47 2.89 9.82
CA VAL A 48 -2.35 1.74 9.52
C VAL A 48 -1.78 0.45 10.15
N ILE A 49 -0.47 0.22 10.00
CA ILE A 49 0.19 -0.97 10.55
C ILE A 49 0.14 -0.96 12.08
N ASP A 50 0.43 0.17 12.72
CA ASP A 50 0.34 0.29 14.18
C ASP A 50 -1.10 0.06 14.68
N ALA A 51 -2.08 0.68 14.03
CA ALA A 51 -3.48 0.49 14.35
C ALA A 51 -3.92 -0.97 14.18
N ALA A 52 -3.44 -1.67 13.16
CA ALA A 52 -3.71 -3.09 12.95
C ALA A 52 -3.11 -3.96 14.06
N VAL A 53 -1.87 -3.68 14.49
CA VAL A 53 -1.22 -4.38 15.61
C VAL A 53 -1.99 -4.17 16.91
N ARG A 54 -2.41 -2.92 17.19
CA ARG A 54 -3.22 -2.58 18.37
C ARG A 54 -4.58 -3.25 18.34
N SER A 55 -5.25 -3.24 17.18
CA SER A 55 -6.52 -3.91 16.94
C SER A 55 -6.41 -5.41 17.22
N ALA A 56 -5.38 -6.09 16.69
CA ALA A 56 -5.18 -7.52 16.89
C ALA A 56 -5.00 -7.89 18.38
N ARG A 57 -4.27 -7.07 19.15
CA ARG A 57 -4.03 -7.31 20.58
C ARG A 57 -5.27 -7.08 21.45
N SER A 58 -6.04 -6.04 21.12
CA SER A 58 -7.16 -5.58 21.95
C SER A 58 -8.52 -6.12 21.50
N ARG A 59 -8.59 -6.72 20.30
CA ARG A 59 -9.83 -7.17 19.65
C ARG A 59 -10.89 -6.07 19.50
N VAL A 60 -10.44 -4.83 19.32
CA VAL A 60 -11.32 -3.69 19.02
C VAL A 60 -10.89 -2.97 17.75
N VAL A 61 -11.84 -2.29 17.10
CA VAL A 61 -11.55 -1.42 15.95
C VAL A 61 -10.79 -0.18 16.43
N ILE A 62 -9.64 0.12 15.80
CA ILE A 62 -8.87 1.34 16.04
C ILE A 62 -9.18 2.31 14.90
N ALA A 63 -9.74 3.47 15.23
CA ALA A 63 -9.95 4.53 14.25
C ALA A 63 -8.61 5.17 13.86
N LEU A 64 -8.44 5.46 12.58
CA LEU A 64 -7.33 6.25 12.06
C LEU A 64 -7.72 7.74 12.09
N SER A 65 -6.75 8.60 12.37
CA SER A 65 -6.89 10.06 12.40
C SER A 65 -6.42 10.70 11.12
#